data_AF-A0A7C3Z4S2-F1
#
_entry.id   AF-A0A7C3Z4S2-F1
#
_cell.length_a   1.000
_cell.length_b   1.000
_cell.length_c   1.000
_cell.angle_alpha   90.00
_cell.angle_beta   90.00
_cell.angle_gamma   90.00
#
_symmetry.space_group_name_H-M   'P 1'
#
loop_
_entity.id
_entity.type
_entity.pdbx_description
1 polymer ?
#
loop_
_entity_poly.entity_id
_entity_poly.type
_entity_poly.pdbx_seq_one_letter_code
_entity_poly.pdbx_strand_id
1 'polypeptide(L)'
;MIVTMQLSYKFRLYPSRKQEEKLLWTLDQCRFVYNEMLSKLKKQEKPDKLKLQSQLPGLKRKHPDLKDVYSKVLQYEVHRLFSNLRALVRLRKNGR
;
A
#
# COMPACT_ATOMS: atom_id res chain seq x y z
N MET A 1 -14.77 -31.76 36.99
CA MET A 1 -14.24 -30.56 36.31
C MET A 1 -15.12 -30.27 35.11
N ILE A 2 -15.91 -29.19 35.15
CA ILE A 2 -16.75 -28.77 34.01
C ILE A 2 -15.87 -27.91 33.11
N VAL A 3 -15.58 -28.39 31.89
CA VAL A 3 -14.93 -27.59 30.87
C VAL A 3 -15.99 -26.68 30.26
N THR A 4 -15.96 -25.39 30.59
CA THR A 4 -16.82 -24.38 29.95
C THR A 4 -16.31 -24.15 28.53
N MET A 5 -17.06 -24.64 27.55
CA MET A 5 -16.76 -24.41 26.14
C MET A 5 -17.08 -22.94 25.79
N GLN A 6 -16.05 -22.10 25.65
CA GLN A 6 -16.23 -20.73 25.15
C GLN A 6 -16.59 -20.76 23.66
N LEU A 7 -17.87 -20.58 23.34
CA LEU A 7 -18.33 -20.37 21.97
C LEU A 7 -17.82 -19.01 21.46
N SER A 8 -16.86 -19.01 20.55
CA SER A 8 -16.47 -17.80 19.81
C SER A 8 -17.33 -17.67 18.55
N TYR A 9 -18.22 -16.68 18.56
CA TYR A 9 -19.09 -16.41 17.42
C TYR A 9 -18.34 -15.63 16.33
N LYS A 10 -18.43 -16.08 15.09
CA LYS A 10 -17.90 -15.37 13.92
C LYS A 10 -19.00 -14.54 13.29
N PHE A 11 -18.94 -13.22 13.45
CA PHE A 11 -19.83 -12.29 12.77
C PHE A 11 -19.14 -11.71 11.54
N ARG A 12 -19.84 -11.72 10.39
CA ARG A 12 -19.39 -11.00 9.21
C ARG A 12 -19.92 -9.58 9.26
N LEU A 13 -19.01 -8.61 9.29
CA LEU A 13 -19.34 -7.20 9.16
C LEU A 13 -19.37 -6.83 7.67
N TYR A 14 -20.43 -6.18 7.24
CA TYR A 14 -20.54 -5.58 5.92
C TYR A 14 -20.40 -4.06 6.06
N PRO A 15 -19.58 -3.41 5.22
CA PRO A 15 -19.47 -1.96 5.25
C PRO A 15 -20.80 -1.35 4.82
N SER A 16 -21.18 -0.24 5.46
CA SER A 16 -22.17 0.69 4.91
C SER A 16 -21.65 1.29 3.61
N ARG A 17 -22.55 1.82 2.77
CA ARG A 17 -22.20 2.49 1.52
C ARG A 17 -21.11 3.56 1.69
N LYS A 18 -21.19 4.39 2.72
CA LYS A 18 -20.17 5.42 3.01
C LYS A 18 -18.79 4.83 3.32
N GLN A 19 -18.76 3.70 4.03
CA GLN A 19 -17.50 2.99 4.32
C GLN A 19 -16.91 2.38 3.05
N GLU A 20 -17.74 1.77 2.22
CA GLU A 20 -17.31 1.21 0.93
C GLU A 20 -16.73 2.28 0.01
N GLU A 21 -17.41 3.42 -0.14
CA GLU A 21 -16.93 4.57 -0.91
C GLU A 21 -15.56 5.05 -0.40
N LYS A 22 -15.39 5.16 0.93
CA LYS A 22 -14.11 5.57 1.52
C LYS A 22 -13.00 4.53 1.32
N LEU A 23 -13.32 3.24 1.38
CA LEU A 23 -12.36 2.15 1.13
C LEU A 23 -11.89 2.15 -0.33
N LEU A 24 -12.82 2.25 -1.28
CA LEU A 24 -12.50 2.31 -2.71
C LEU A 24 -11.68 3.56 -3.04
N TRP A 25 -12.08 4.71 -2.52
CA TRP A 25 -11.32 5.94 -2.67
C TRP A 25 -9.89 5.82 -2.11
N THR A 26 -9.73 5.18 -0.94
CA THR A 26 -8.40 4.95 -0.34
C THR A 26 -7.55 4.02 -1.21
N LEU A 27 -8.17 2.96 -1.77
CA LEU A 27 -7.50 2.03 -2.68
C LEU A 27 -7.03 2.74 -3.95
N ASP A 28 -7.82 3.68 -4.47
CA ASP A 28 -7.43 4.50 -5.60
C ASP A 28 -6.24 5.42 -5.29
N GLN A 29 -6.21 6.04 -4.11
CA GLN A 29 -5.04 6.81 -3.68
C GLN A 29 -3.78 5.94 -3.56
N CYS A 30 -3.91 4.72 -3.03
CA CYS A 30 -2.81 3.75 -2.97
C CYS A 30 -2.31 3.38 -4.38
N ARG A 31 -3.22 3.07 -5.31
CA ARG A 31 -2.91 2.77 -6.71
C ARG A 31 -2.18 3.94 -7.38
N PHE A 32 -2.66 5.15 -7.19
CA PHE A 32 -2.02 6.37 -7.69
C PHE A 32 -0.59 6.51 -7.18
N VAL A 33 -0.39 6.44 -5.86
CA VAL A 33 0.95 6.58 -5.25
C VAL A 33 1.89 5.48 -5.73
N TYR A 34 1.43 4.24 -5.83
CA TYR A 34 2.24 3.13 -6.34
C TYR A 34 2.75 3.41 -7.76
N ASN A 35 1.85 3.81 -8.66
CA ASN A 35 2.18 4.08 -10.07
C ASN A 35 3.10 5.28 -10.23
N GLU A 36 2.88 6.35 -9.45
CA GLU A 36 3.73 7.53 -9.43
C GLU A 36 5.16 7.16 -8.98
N MET A 37 5.28 6.37 -7.91
CA MET A 37 6.58 5.91 -7.41
C MET A 37 7.27 4.97 -8.42
N LEU A 38 6.52 4.08 -9.07
CA LEU A 38 7.03 3.23 -10.13
C LEU A 38 7.55 4.05 -11.33
N SER A 39 6.81 5.07 -11.76
CA SER A 39 7.21 5.98 -12.83
C SER A 39 8.53 6.68 -12.51
N LYS A 40 8.68 7.17 -11.27
CA LYS A 40 9.92 7.80 -10.81
C LYS A 40 11.07 6.82 -10.69
N LEU A 41 10.81 5.61 -10.21
CA LEU A 41 11.82 4.56 -10.12
C LEU A 41 12.39 4.19 -11.50
N LYS A 42 11.54 4.11 -12.54
CA LYS A 42 11.97 3.85 -13.92
C LYS A 42 12.94 4.92 -14.47
N LYS A 43 12.93 6.12 -13.89
CA LYS A 43 13.82 7.24 -14.26
C LYS A 43 15.11 7.27 -13.42
N GLN A 44 15.24 6.42 -12.42
CA GLN A 44 16.45 6.33 -11.59
C GLN A 44 17.43 5.32 -12.19
N GLU A 45 18.71 5.68 -12.26
CA GLU A 45 19.77 4.74 -12.63
C GLU A 45 19.93 3.60 -11.62
N LYS A 46 19.76 3.92 -10.33
CA LYS A 46 19.87 2.98 -9.22
C LYS A 46 18.61 3.01 -8.34
N PRO A 47 17.93 1.86 -8.14
CA PRO A 47 16.79 1.77 -7.24
C PRO A 47 17.14 2.16 -5.81
N ASP A 48 16.57 3.27 -5.31
CA ASP A 48 16.74 3.69 -3.92
C ASP A 48 15.38 3.93 -3.25
N LYS A 49 15.05 3.05 -2.31
CA LYS A 49 13.79 3.08 -1.56
C LYS A 49 13.67 4.32 -0.69
N LEU A 50 14.73 4.71 0.00
CA LEU A 50 14.71 5.84 0.94
C LEU A 50 14.52 7.14 0.18
N LYS A 51 15.25 7.30 -0.92
CA LYS A 51 15.11 8.46 -1.82
C LYS A 51 13.72 8.56 -2.44
N LEU A 52 13.09 7.43 -2.76
CA LEU A 52 11.73 7.44 -3.31
C LEU A 52 10.70 7.79 -2.23
N GLN A 53 10.85 7.23 -1.03
CA GLN A 53 9.98 7.48 0.10
C GLN A 53 10.06 8.94 0.59
N SER A 54 11.23 9.57 0.54
CA SER A 54 11.41 10.99 0.92
C SER A 54 10.70 11.98 -0.01
N GLN A 55 10.21 11.52 -1.17
CA GLN A 55 9.44 12.34 -2.11
C GLN A 55 7.93 12.38 -1.80
N LEU A 56 7.44 11.52 -0.89
CA LEU A 56 6.04 11.50 -0.49
C LEU A 56 5.53 12.84 0.05
N PRO A 57 6.27 13.59 0.90
CA PRO A 57 5.85 14.92 1.32
C PRO A 57 5.66 15.89 0.14
N GLY A 58 6.56 15.84 -0.86
CA GLY A 58 6.42 16.62 -2.08
C GLY A 58 5.20 16.22 -2.90
N LEU A 59 4.89 14.92 -2.96
CA LEU A 59 3.68 14.43 -3.63
C LEU A 59 2.40 14.90 -2.93
N LYS A 60 2.36 14.88 -1.59
CA LYS A 60 1.23 15.42 -0.80
C LYS A 60 1.01 16.92 -0.97
N ARG A 61 2.05 17.68 -1.37
CA ARG A 61 1.91 19.10 -1.70
C ARG A 61 1.22 19.29 -3.06
N LYS A 62 1.50 18.41 -4.02
CA LYS A 62 0.88 18.45 -5.37
C LYS A 62 -0.52 17.86 -5.41
N HIS A 63 -0.77 16.82 -4.61
CA HIS A 63 -2.06 16.13 -4.49
C HIS A 63 -2.52 16.21 -3.04
N PRO A 64 -3.25 17.27 -2.65
CA PRO A 64 -3.67 17.49 -1.27
C PRO A 64 -4.60 16.39 -0.76
N ASP A 65 -5.35 15.72 -1.63
CA ASP A 65 -6.20 14.56 -1.33
C ASP A 65 -5.45 13.44 -0.59
N LEU A 66 -4.14 13.28 -0.86
CA LEU A 66 -3.29 12.30 -0.17
C LEU A 66 -3.04 12.62 1.31
N LYS A 67 -3.45 13.80 1.79
CA LYS A 67 -3.40 14.15 3.22
C LYS A 67 -4.46 13.40 4.02
N ASP A 68 -5.58 13.04 3.39
CA ASP A 68 -6.67 12.29 4.04
C ASP A 68 -6.35 10.79 4.16
N VAL A 69 -5.26 10.33 3.55
CA VAL A 69 -4.72 8.98 3.73
C VAL A 69 -3.62 9.00 4.79
N TYR A 70 -3.74 8.07 5.75
CA TYR A 70 -2.75 7.92 6.82
C TYR A 70 -1.34 7.76 6.24
N SER A 71 -0.39 8.51 6.79
CA SER A 71 0.96 8.64 6.25
C SER A 71 1.68 7.28 6.11
N LYS A 72 1.44 6.37 7.03
CA LYS A 72 2.04 5.03 7.00
C LYS A 72 1.56 4.20 5.81
N VAL A 73 0.32 4.37 5.38
CA VAL A 73 -0.24 3.65 4.23
C VAL A 73 0.55 4.01 2.98
N LEU A 74 0.76 5.31 2.72
CA LEU A 74 1.53 5.75 1.55
C LEU A 74 3.00 5.33 1.60
N GLN A 75 3.61 5.30 2.79
CA GLN A 75 4.95 4.74 2.98
C GLN A 75 4.99 3.24 2.65
N TYR A 76 3.91 2.52 2.97
CA TYR A 76 3.79 1.10 2.68
C TYR A 76 3.64 0.82 1.19
N GLU A 77 3.03 1.73 0.41
CA GLU A 77 2.97 1.60 -1.06
C GLU A 77 4.37 1.59 -1.68
N VAL A 78 5.27 2.45 -1.21
CA VAL A 78 6.69 2.44 -1.61
C VAL A 78 7.36 1.13 -1.17
N HIS A 79 7.08 0.65 0.05
CA HIS A 79 7.60 -0.64 0.50
C HIS A 79 7.12 -1.81 -0.37
N ARG A 80 5.83 -1.83 -0.75
CA ARG A 80 5.22 -2.85 -1.61
C ARG A 80 5.89 -2.86 -2.97
N LEU A 81 6.16 -1.70 -3.57
CA LEU A 81 6.90 -1.59 -4.82
C LEU A 81 8.26 -2.32 -4.75
N PHE A 82 9.07 -2.04 -3.73
CA PHE A 82 10.37 -2.71 -3.57
C PHE A 82 10.26 -4.19 -3.17
N SER A 83 9.20 -4.58 -2.47
CA SER A 83 8.92 -6.00 -2.20
C SER A 83 8.65 -6.75 -3.51
N ASN A 84 7.79 -6.19 -4.37
CA ASN A 84 7.44 -6.78 -5.66
C ASN A 84 8.66 -6.89 -6.57
N LEU A 85 9.49 -5.85 -6.65
CA LEU A 85 10.73 -5.89 -7.43
C LEU A 85 11.69 -6.98 -6.95
N ARG A 86 11.87 -7.14 -5.64
CA ARG A 86 12.69 -8.23 -5.09
C ARG A 86 12.10 -9.60 -5.43
N ALA A 87 10.79 -9.75 -5.41
CA ALA A 87 10.12 -10.98 -5.83
C ALA A 87 10.37 -11.27 -7.32
N LEU A 88 10.23 -10.27 -8.19
CA LEU A 88 10.49 -10.39 -9.64
C LEU A 88 11.94 -10.78 -9.94
N VAL A 89 12.91 -10.18 -9.24
CA VAL A 89 14.33 -10.55 -9.38
C VAL A 89 14.56 -12.02 -9.00
N ARG A 90 13.90 -12.52 -7.94
CA ARG A 90 13.99 -13.94 -7.57
C ARG A 90 13.34 -14.85 -8.60
N LEU A 91 12.19 -14.48 -9.15
CA LEU A 91 11.52 -15.27 -10.19
C LEU A 91 12.40 -15.39 -11.43
N ARG A 92 12.98 -14.28 -11.89
CA ARG A 92 13.90 -14.26 -13.03
C ARG A 92 15.13 -15.15 -12.82
N LYS A 93 15.68 -15.19 -11.59
CA LYS A 93 16.79 -16.10 -11.24
C LYS A 93 16.39 -17.57 -11.28
N ASN A 94 15.12 -17.87 -11.02
CA ASN A 94 14.57 -19.22 -11.03
C ASN A 94 14.00 -19.63 -12.40
N GLY A 95 14.26 -18.84 -13.47
CA GLY A 95 13.80 -19.16 -14.82
C GLY A 95 12.30 -18.96 -15.06
N ARG A 96 11.63 -18.14 -14.24
CA ARG A 96 10.22 -17.75 -14.39
C ARG A 96 10.06 -16.27 -14.70
#